data_AF-A0A7K5QNV2-F1
#
_entry.id   AF-A0A7K5QNV2-F1
#
_cell.length_a   1.000
_cell.length_b   1.000
_cell.length_c   1.000
_cell.angle_alpha   90.00
_cell.angle_beta   90.00
_cell.angle_gamma   90.00
#
_symmetry.space_group_name_H-M   'P 1'
#
loop_
_entity.id
_entity.type
_entity.pdbx_description
1 polymer ?
#
loop_
_entity_poly.entity_id
_entity_poly.type
_entity_poly.pdbx_seq_one_letter_code
_entity_poly.pdbx_strand_id
1 'polypeptide(L)'
;EIHAEVQLKNYGKFLEEYTSQLKRIEDALDDSVGDVWDFSLDPIALKLLPYEQSSLLELIKTENKVLNKVITVYAALCCEIKKLKYEAETKFYNGLLFYGEGATDSSMVEGDCQIQMGRFVSFLQELSCFVTRCYEVVVNVVHQLAVLYTSNK
;
A
#
# COMPACT_ATOMS: atom_id res chain seq x y z
N GLU A 1 32.67 54.58 35.80
CA GLU A 1 32.75 53.97 34.45
C GLU A 1 33.30 52.56 34.43
N ILE A 2 34.51 52.30 34.95
CA ILE A 2 35.17 50.97 34.89
C ILE A 2 34.29 49.82 35.43
N HIS A 3 33.51 50.07 36.49
CA HIS A 3 32.65 49.03 37.07
C HIS A 3 31.45 48.64 36.19
N ALA A 4 30.93 49.58 35.39
CA ALA A 4 29.81 49.31 34.48
C ALA A 4 30.27 48.46 33.29
N GLU A 5 31.43 48.75 32.71
CA GLU A 5 32.01 47.95 31.61
C GLU A 5 32.33 46.52 32.05
N VAL A 6 32.86 46.34 33.27
CA VAL A 6 33.14 45.00 33.81
C VAL A 6 31.85 44.20 34.00
N GLN A 7 30.78 44.82 34.49
CA GLN A 7 29.47 44.16 34.62
C GLN A 7 28.86 43.81 33.27
N LEU A 8 28.97 44.69 32.27
CA LEU A 8 28.46 44.45 30.91
C LEU A 8 29.19 43.26 30.26
N LYS A 9 30.51 43.16 30.47
CA LYS A 9 31.32 42.02 30.01
C LYS A 9 30.95 40.71 30.70
N ASN A 10 30.61 40.76 31.99
CA ASN A 10 30.15 39.57 32.73
C ASN A 10 28.78 39.10 32.25
N TYR A 11 27.85 40.04 31.98
CA TYR A 11 26.55 39.71 31.39
C TYR A 11 26.68 39.13 29.98
N GLY A 12 27.58 39.67 29.16
CA GLY A 12 27.87 39.11 27.83
C GLY A 12 28.35 37.67 27.89
N LYS A 13 29.31 37.38 28.78
CA LYS A 13 29.80 36.00 29.00
C LYS A 13 28.71 35.07 29.50
N PHE A 14 27.87 35.54 30.42
CA PHE A 14 26.75 34.74 30.93
C PHE A 14 25.76 34.38 29.82
N LEU A 15 25.40 35.34 28.97
CA LEU A 15 24.50 35.10 27.84
C LEU A 15 25.12 34.12 26.83
N GLU A 16 26.40 34.26 26.50
CA GLU A 16 27.11 33.32 25.61
C GLU A 16 27.10 31.90 26.18
N GLU A 17 27.37 31.76 27.48
CA GLU A 17 27.36 30.46 28.15
C GLU A 17 25.94 29.85 28.21
N TYR A 18 24.93 30.67 28.46
CA TYR A 18 23.53 30.25 28.48
C TYR A 18 23.02 29.84 27.08
N THR A 19 23.38 30.59 26.04
CA THR A 19 23.09 30.22 24.64
C THR A 19 23.77 28.92 24.25
N SER A 20 25.01 28.71 24.69
CA SER A 20 25.73 27.45 24.47
C SER A 20 25.04 26.26 25.16
N GLN A 21 24.52 26.46 26.37
CA GLN A 21 23.74 25.44 27.07
C GLN A 21 22.42 25.13 26.37
N LEU A 22 21.68 26.15 25.92
CA LEU A 22 20.44 25.96 25.16
C LEU A 22 20.69 25.19 23.87
N LYS A 23 21.76 25.53 23.15
CA LYS A 23 22.14 24.83 21.92
C LYS A 23 22.46 23.36 22.17
N ARG A 24 23.17 23.03 23.26
CA ARG A 24 23.41 21.62 23.64
C ARG A 24 22.14 20.86 23.97
N ILE A 25 21.14 21.52 24.56
CA ILE A 25 19.83 20.90 24.83
C ILE A 25 19.08 20.66 23.53
N GLU A 26 19.09 21.63 22.61
CA GLU A 26 18.51 21.52 21.27
C GLU A 26 19.15 20.37 20.49
N ASP A 27 20.49 20.34 20.40
CA ASP A 27 21.25 19.27 19.73
C ASP A 27 20.93 17.89 20.34
N ALA A 28 20.83 17.78 21.67
CA ALA A 28 20.49 16.52 22.35
C ALA A 28 19.02 16.09 22.19
N LEU A 29 18.12 17.04 21.92
CA LEU A 29 16.71 16.76 21.70
C LEU A 29 16.44 16.39 20.24
N ASP A 30 17.20 16.95 19.29
CA ASP A 30 17.11 16.64 17.85
C ASP A 30 17.38 15.15 17.58
N ASP A 31 18.41 14.58 18.21
CA ASP A 31 18.73 13.14 18.13
C ASP A 31 17.66 12.21 18.76
N SER A 32 16.81 12.73 19.65
CA SER A 32 15.82 11.95 20.42
C SER A 32 14.40 12.02 19.81
N VAL A 33 14.08 13.13 19.14
CA VAL A 33 12.74 13.44 18.63
C VAL A 33 12.63 13.17 17.11
N GLY A 34 13.75 13.02 16.40
CA GLY A 34 13.82 13.07 14.94
C GLY A 34 13.31 11.87 14.13
N ASP A 35 13.11 10.68 14.69
CA ASP A 35 12.70 9.49 13.91
C ASP A 35 11.68 8.56 14.60
N VAL A 36 11.47 8.70 15.92
CA VAL A 36 10.59 7.81 16.70
C VAL A 36 9.16 8.36 16.81
N TRP A 37 8.96 9.66 16.57
CA TRP A 37 7.67 10.36 16.72
C TRP A 37 7.06 10.82 15.40
N ASP A 38 7.52 10.30 14.26
CA ASP A 38 6.78 10.46 13.02
C ASP A 38 5.51 9.60 13.11
N PHE A 39 4.37 10.26 13.34
CA PHE A 39 3.05 9.61 13.40
C PHE A 39 2.69 8.87 12.11
N SER A 40 3.41 9.11 11.00
CA SER A 40 3.28 8.36 9.75
C SER A 40 4.17 7.11 9.68
N LEU A 41 5.14 6.94 10.58
CA LEU A 41 6.07 5.81 10.68
C LEU A 41 5.80 4.92 11.91
N ASP A 42 4.58 4.92 12.45
CA ASP A 42 4.21 4.01 13.55
C ASP A 42 4.31 2.54 13.07
N PRO A 43 5.20 1.71 13.66
CA PRO A 43 5.37 0.31 13.25
C PRO A 43 4.13 -0.56 13.52
N ILE A 44 3.14 -0.04 14.27
CA ILE A 44 1.91 -0.76 14.60
C ILE A 44 0.69 0.04 14.10
N ALA A 45 0.33 -0.18 12.84
CA ALA A 45 -0.91 0.35 12.28
C ALA A 45 -2.13 -0.42 12.80
N LEU A 46 -2.89 0.16 13.74
CA LEU A 46 -4.18 -0.40 14.19
C LEU A 46 -5.30 -0.10 13.19
N LYS A 47 -5.66 -1.09 12.37
CA LYS A 47 -6.74 -0.98 11.38
C LYS A 47 -8.10 -1.16 12.05
N LEU A 48 -8.69 -0.08 12.55
CA LEU A 48 -10.01 -0.03 13.20
C LEU A 48 -11.18 -0.02 12.19
N LEU A 49 -11.18 -0.93 11.22
CA LEU A 49 -12.31 -1.07 10.31
C LEU A 49 -13.33 -2.07 10.88
N PRO A 50 -14.63 -1.81 10.74
CA PRO A 50 -15.65 -2.81 11.07
C PRO A 50 -15.39 -4.07 10.23
N TYR A 51 -15.21 -5.20 10.93
CA TYR A 51 -15.01 -6.51 10.30
C TYR A 51 -16.33 -7.26 10.28
N GLU A 52 -16.90 -7.45 9.09
CA GLU A 52 -18.13 -8.19 8.89
C GLU A 52 -17.91 -9.68 9.19
N GLN A 53 -18.64 -10.20 10.18
CA GLN A 53 -18.56 -11.63 10.55
C GLN A 53 -19.65 -12.47 9.89
N SER A 54 -20.71 -11.84 9.35
CA SER A 54 -21.77 -12.56 8.66
C SER A 54 -21.32 -13.08 7.29
N SER A 55 -21.82 -14.26 6.93
CA SER A 55 -21.58 -14.83 5.61
C SER A 55 -22.35 -14.06 4.53
N LEU A 56 -21.85 -14.12 3.29
CA LEU A 56 -22.49 -13.45 2.16
C LEU A 56 -23.97 -13.84 1.99
N LEU A 57 -24.30 -15.11 2.26
CA LEU A 57 -25.67 -15.62 2.14
C LEU A 57 -26.60 -15.10 3.24
N GLU A 58 -26.08 -14.81 4.44
CA GLU A 58 -26.85 -14.21 5.52
C GLU A 58 -27.16 -12.75 5.23
N LEU A 59 -26.18 -12.00 4.68
CA LEU A 59 -26.34 -10.60 4.27
C LEU A 59 -27.38 -10.41 3.16
N ILE A 60 -27.53 -11.39 2.26
CA ILE A 60 -28.39 -11.31 1.07
C ILE A 60 -29.79 -11.89 1.34
N LYS A 61 -30.05 -12.43 2.53
CA LYS A 61 -31.28 -13.14 2.83
C LYS A 61 -32.49 -12.21 2.87
N THR A 62 -33.30 -12.24 1.81
CA THR A 62 -34.63 -11.61 1.75
C THR A 62 -35.74 -12.66 1.70
N GLU A 63 -36.99 -12.24 1.85
CA GLU A 63 -38.17 -13.13 1.67
C GLU A 63 -38.36 -13.55 0.20
N ASN A 64 -37.85 -12.76 -0.75
CA ASN A 64 -37.96 -13.06 -2.17
C ASN A 64 -36.85 -14.02 -2.61
N LYS A 65 -37.21 -15.30 -2.80
CA LYS A 65 -36.27 -16.35 -3.22
C LYS A 65 -35.63 -16.11 -4.58
N VAL A 66 -36.32 -15.45 -5.52
CA VAL A 66 -35.78 -15.13 -6.85
C VAL A 66 -34.73 -14.04 -6.71
N LEU A 67 -35.05 -12.98 -5.97
CA LEU A 67 -34.14 -11.88 -5.69
C LEU A 67 -32.86 -12.39 -5.00
N ASN A 68 -32.99 -13.27 -4.01
CA ASN A 68 -31.83 -13.86 -3.31
C ASN A 68 -30.87 -14.54 -4.28
N LYS A 69 -31.39 -15.33 -5.24
CA LYS A 69 -30.56 -15.99 -6.26
C LYS A 69 -29.81 -14.98 -7.12
N VAL A 70 -30.51 -13.96 -7.61
CA VAL A 70 -29.92 -12.92 -8.46
C VAL A 70 -28.83 -12.17 -7.70
N ILE A 71 -29.13 -11.67 -6.50
CA ILE A 71 -28.17 -10.93 -5.68
C ILE A 71 -26.97 -11.82 -5.30
N THR A 72 -27.18 -13.10 -5.03
CA THR A 72 -26.08 -14.04 -4.71
C THR A 72 -25.06 -14.11 -5.85
N VAL A 73 -25.52 -14.19 -7.10
CA VAL A 73 -24.63 -14.22 -8.27
C VAL A 73 -23.85 -12.91 -8.40
N TYR A 74 -24.51 -11.76 -8.31
CA TYR A 74 -23.85 -10.46 -8.38
C TYR A 74 -22.86 -10.22 -7.25
N ALA A 75 -23.24 -10.60 -6.03
CA ALA A 75 -22.40 -10.44 -4.88
C ALA A 75 -21.15 -11.35 -4.96
N ALA A 76 -21.30 -12.58 -5.46
CA ALA A 76 -20.18 -13.48 -5.73
C ALA A 76 -19.21 -12.87 -6.77
N LEU A 77 -19.72 -12.33 -7.87
CA LEU A 77 -18.91 -11.64 -8.89
C LEU A 77 -18.18 -10.42 -8.30
N CYS A 78 -18.85 -9.59 -7.52
CA CYS A 78 -18.24 -8.45 -6.84
C CYS A 78 -17.13 -8.87 -5.86
N CYS A 79 -17.37 -9.93 -5.08
CA CYS A 79 -16.35 -10.50 -4.21
C CYS A 79 -15.14 -11.00 -4.99
N GLU A 80 -15.36 -11.65 -6.13
CA GLU A 80 -14.30 -12.15 -6.99
C GLU A 80 -13.46 -11.02 -7.61
N ILE A 81 -14.11 -9.96 -8.12
CA ILE A 81 -13.41 -8.78 -8.64
C ILE A 81 -12.52 -8.15 -7.56
N LYS A 82 -13.02 -8.02 -6.33
CA LYS A 82 -12.24 -7.49 -5.20
C LYS A 82 -11.02 -8.36 -4.90
N LYS A 83 -11.16 -9.69 -4.94
CA LYS A 83 -10.06 -10.64 -4.74
C LYS A 83 -9.02 -10.52 -5.86
N LEU A 84 -9.45 -10.53 -7.12
CA LEU A 84 -8.55 -10.39 -8.27
C LEU A 84 -7.80 -9.06 -8.25
N LYS A 85 -8.48 -7.96 -7.90
CA LYS A 85 -7.83 -6.65 -7.74
C LYS A 85 -6.74 -6.71 -6.66
N TYR A 86 -7.04 -7.27 -5.50
CA TYR A 86 -6.07 -7.40 -4.42
C TYR A 86 -4.87 -8.26 -4.81
N GLU A 87 -5.11 -9.36 -5.54
CA GLU A 87 -4.05 -10.22 -6.06
C GLU A 87 -3.17 -9.47 -7.08
N ALA A 88 -3.76 -8.68 -7.98
CA ALA A 88 -3.00 -7.84 -8.92
C ALA A 88 -2.06 -6.87 -8.21
N GLU A 89 -2.60 -6.14 -7.23
CA GLU A 89 -1.87 -5.11 -6.48
C GLU A 89 -0.73 -5.70 -5.64
N THR A 90 -0.96 -6.86 -5.01
CA THR A 90 0.03 -7.45 -4.09
C THR A 90 1.06 -8.33 -4.77
N LYS A 91 0.68 -9.04 -5.84
CA LYS A 91 1.53 -10.05 -6.46
C LYS A 91 2.15 -9.60 -7.77
N PHE A 92 1.37 -8.98 -8.65
CA PHE A 92 1.78 -8.79 -10.05
C PHE A 92 2.34 -7.39 -10.34
N TYR A 93 1.82 -6.33 -9.73
CA TYR A 93 2.23 -4.96 -10.04
C TYR A 93 3.71 -4.71 -9.75
N ASN A 94 4.19 -5.06 -8.56
CA ASN A 94 5.59 -4.89 -8.20
C ASN A 94 6.50 -5.75 -9.09
N GLY A 95 6.11 -6.99 -9.37
CA GLY A 95 6.89 -7.90 -10.21
C GLY A 95 7.07 -7.38 -11.63
N LEU A 96 6.04 -6.74 -12.20
CA LEU A 96 6.11 -6.10 -13.52
C LEU A 96 6.86 -4.77 -13.49
N LEU A 97 6.66 -3.96 -12.45
CA LEU A 97 7.27 -2.63 -12.32
C LEU A 97 8.78 -2.71 -12.16
N PHE A 98 9.28 -3.68 -11.38
CA PHE A 98 10.71 -3.84 -11.10
C PHE A 98 11.41 -4.86 -12.01
N TYR A 99 10.72 -5.40 -13.02
CA TYR A 99 11.37 -6.34 -13.93
C TYR A 99 12.45 -5.65 -14.76
N GLY A 100 13.70 -6.10 -14.61
CA GLY A 100 14.86 -5.50 -15.28
C GLY A 100 15.51 -4.36 -14.50
N GLU A 101 14.88 -3.87 -13.43
CA GLU A 101 15.48 -2.88 -12.53
C GLU A 101 16.66 -3.51 -11.75
N GLY A 102 17.78 -2.80 -11.67
CA GLY A 102 19.00 -3.25 -10.99
C GLY A 102 20.07 -3.90 -11.89
N ALA A 103 19.79 -4.09 -13.19
CA ALA A 103 20.81 -4.45 -14.17
C ALA A 103 21.55 -3.19 -14.64
N THR A 104 22.81 -3.02 -14.23
CA THR A 104 23.68 -1.98 -14.80
C THR A 104 24.44 -2.57 -15.97
N ASP A 105 24.34 -1.95 -17.16
CA ASP A 105 24.93 -2.45 -18.42
C ASP A 105 26.43 -2.79 -18.32
N SER A 106 27.15 -2.17 -17.39
CA SER A 106 28.58 -2.41 -17.14
C SER A 106 28.90 -3.70 -16.36
N SER A 107 27.92 -4.39 -15.79
CA SER A 107 28.13 -5.57 -14.92
C SER A 107 27.51 -6.87 -15.42
N MET A 108 26.75 -6.85 -16.53
CA MET A 108 26.09 -8.05 -17.04
C MET A 108 27.04 -8.94 -17.83
N VAL A 109 27.13 -10.20 -17.43
CA VAL A 109 27.85 -11.25 -18.16
C VAL A 109 26.93 -11.84 -19.23
N GLU A 110 27.52 -12.30 -20.33
CA GLU A 110 26.79 -13.03 -21.37
C GLU A 110 26.02 -14.21 -20.76
N GLY A 111 24.69 -14.22 -20.89
CA GLY A 111 23.82 -15.25 -20.30
C GLY A 111 22.95 -14.77 -19.13
N ASP A 112 23.27 -13.66 -18.47
CA ASP A 112 22.54 -13.18 -17.28
C ASP A 112 21.09 -12.81 -17.60
N CYS A 113 20.85 -12.18 -18.76
CA CYS A 113 19.50 -11.85 -19.23
C CYS A 113 18.64 -13.12 -19.43
N GLN A 114 19.25 -14.19 -19.95
CA GLN A 114 18.57 -15.47 -20.20
C GLN A 114 18.23 -16.15 -18.87
N ILE A 115 19.10 -16.08 -17.87
CA ILE A 115 18.84 -16.60 -16.52
C ILE A 115 17.74 -15.79 -15.84
N GLN A 116 17.79 -14.45 -15.93
CA GLN A 116 16.77 -13.57 -15.36
C GLN A 116 15.40 -13.83 -16.00
N MET A 117 15.34 -13.91 -17.33
CA MET A 117 14.11 -14.28 -18.04
C MET A 117 13.64 -15.68 -17.62
N GLY A 118 14.53 -16.67 -17.56
CA GLY A 118 14.19 -18.03 -17.15
C GLY A 118 13.58 -18.11 -15.75
N ARG A 119 14.07 -17.29 -14.81
CA ARG A 119 13.48 -17.17 -13.45
C ARG A 119 12.13 -16.45 -13.45
N PHE A 120 11.89 -15.57 -14.43
CA PHE A 120 10.64 -14.80 -14.54
C PHE A 120 9.55 -15.52 -15.33
N VAL A 121 9.87 -16.58 -16.07
CA VAL A 121 8.89 -17.36 -16.86
C VAL A 121 7.74 -17.90 -15.99
N SER A 122 8.01 -18.41 -14.80
CA SER A 122 6.96 -18.90 -13.89
C SER A 122 6.00 -17.80 -13.49
N PHE A 123 6.51 -16.62 -13.18
CA PHE A 123 5.71 -15.43 -12.89
C PHE A 123 4.83 -15.03 -14.09
N LEU A 124 5.38 -15.03 -15.30
CA LEU A 124 4.63 -14.71 -16.51
C LEU A 124 3.54 -15.75 -16.82
N GLN A 125 3.80 -17.02 -16.55
CA GLN A 125 2.81 -18.08 -16.70
C GLN A 125 1.64 -17.87 -15.73
N GLU A 126 1.93 -17.61 -14.45
CA GLU A 126 0.90 -17.31 -13.46
C GLU A 126 0.11 -16.05 -13.82
N LEU A 127 0.79 -15.01 -14.32
CA LEU A 127 0.16 -13.79 -14.80
C LEU A 127 -0.78 -14.06 -15.99
N SER A 128 -0.39 -14.92 -16.93
CA SER A 128 -1.25 -15.30 -18.06
C SER A 128 -2.53 -16.00 -17.60
N CYS A 129 -2.43 -16.90 -16.62
CA CYS A 129 -3.59 -17.54 -16.01
C CYS A 129 -4.48 -16.52 -15.29
N PHE A 130 -3.87 -15.59 -14.54
CA PHE A 130 -4.56 -14.52 -13.84
C PHE A 130 -5.35 -13.62 -14.81
N VAL A 131 -4.72 -13.15 -15.90
CA VAL A 131 -5.38 -12.33 -16.93
C VAL A 131 -6.55 -13.07 -17.57
N THR A 132 -6.39 -14.38 -17.84
CA THR A 132 -7.48 -15.23 -18.35
C THR A 132 -8.66 -15.24 -17.37
N ARG A 133 -8.38 -15.39 -16.07
CA ARG A 133 -9.43 -15.37 -15.05
C ARG A 133 -10.13 -14.00 -14.96
N CYS A 134 -9.38 -12.90 -15.02
CA CYS A 134 -9.96 -11.55 -15.07
C CYS A 134 -10.91 -11.39 -16.25
N TYR A 135 -10.49 -11.84 -17.44
CA TYR A 135 -11.32 -11.80 -18.64
C TYR A 135 -12.63 -12.58 -18.45
N GLU A 136 -12.57 -13.81 -17.95
CA GLU A 136 -13.76 -14.63 -17.69
C GLU A 136 -14.74 -13.95 -16.71
N VAL A 137 -14.23 -13.33 -15.64
CA VAL A 137 -15.07 -12.62 -14.66
C VAL A 137 -15.74 -11.40 -15.29
N VAL A 138 -15.01 -10.63 -16.10
CA VAL A 138 -15.60 -9.49 -16.83
C VAL A 138 -16.69 -9.96 -17.81
N VAL A 139 -16.43 -11.02 -18.57
CA VAL A 139 -17.44 -11.63 -19.45
C VAL A 139 -18.67 -12.06 -18.68
N ASN A 140 -18.50 -12.72 -17.53
CA ASN A 140 -19.60 -13.13 -16.67
C ASN A 140 -20.41 -11.93 -16.16
N VAL A 141 -19.76 -10.83 -15.75
CA VAL A 141 -20.45 -9.60 -15.33
C VAL A 141 -21.30 -9.06 -16.47
N VAL A 142 -20.74 -8.95 -17.68
CA VAL A 142 -21.46 -8.46 -18.85
C VAL A 142 -22.65 -9.36 -19.18
N HIS A 143 -22.48 -10.69 -19.15
CA HIS A 143 -23.58 -11.63 -19.39
C HIS A 143 -24.69 -11.52 -18.33
N GLN A 144 -24.36 -11.46 -17.04
CA GLN A 144 -25.38 -11.32 -15.99
C GLN A 144 -26.14 -10.01 -16.15
N LEU A 145 -25.45 -8.90 -16.43
CA LEU A 145 -26.08 -7.60 -16.66
C LEU A 145 -26.96 -7.58 -17.91
N ALA A 146 -26.52 -8.23 -18.99
CA ALA A 146 -27.28 -8.35 -20.22
C ALA A 146 -28.62 -9.08 -20.00
N VAL A 147 -28.62 -10.15 -19.19
CA VAL A 147 -29.85 -10.90 -18.86
C VAL A 147 -30.83 -10.07 -18.03
N LEU A 148 -30.36 -9.14 -17.19
CA LEU A 148 -31.24 -8.18 -16.51
C LEU A 148 -31.82 -7.14 -17.47
N TYR A 149 -31.06 -6.76 -18.50
CA TYR A 149 -31.43 -5.68 -19.41
C TYR A 149 -32.20 -6.16 -20.66
N THR A 150 -32.24 -7.46 -20.94
CA THR A 150 -33.14 -8.01 -21.98
C THR A 150 -34.58 -7.79 -21.55
N SER A 151 -35.09 -6.61 -21.91
CA SER A 151 -36.49 -6.24 -21.87
C SER A 151 -37.26 -7.29 -22.64
N ASN A 152 -38.21 -7.96 -21.97
CA ASN A 152 -39.24 -8.77 -22.62
C ASN A 152 -39.87 -7.93 -23.74
N LYS A 153 -39.53 -8.26 -24.98
CA LYS A 153 -40.48 -8.15 -26.08
C LYS A 153 -41.30 -9.43 -26.12
#